data_AF-A0A535VS03-F1
#
_entry.id   AF-A0A535VS03-F1
#
_cell.length_a   1.000
_cell.length_b   1.000
_cell.length_c   1.000
_cell.angle_alpha   90.00
_cell.angle_beta   90.00
_cell.angle_gamma   90.00
#
_symmetry.space_group_name_H-M   'P 1'
#
loop_
_entity.id
_entity.type
_entity.pdbx_description
1 polymer ?
#
loop_
_entity_poly.entity_id
_entity_poly.type
_entity_poly.pdbx_seq_one_letter_code
_entity_poly.pdbx_strand_id
1 'polypeptide(L)'
;MARRVLDPDVIDPRVTLSVLTAVKRGDFSARMPANWTGSAGRVASTLNEIVEANQRLEREVQRLSKRVGKEGQMKRAPIGDAGGAWAATLDAINDLIEDLSRPNVEMGRVIRAVAVGDLSQTMPLETDGHRLQGRFLDTAKTVNTLVDQLRLFTSEVTRVAREVGTEGKLGGQAEVKGVAGVWKDL
;
A
#
# COMPACT_ATOMS: atom_id res chain seq x y z
N MET A 1 40.39 -19.21 41.93
CA MET A 1 38.95 -19.29 41.56
C MET A 1 38.84 -20.10 40.27
N ALA A 2 38.28 -21.31 40.32
CA ALA A 2 38.20 -22.19 39.16
C ALA A 2 37.10 -21.72 38.20
N ARG A 3 37.46 -21.44 36.95
CA ARG A 3 36.54 -21.13 35.86
C ARG A 3 35.79 -22.43 35.54
N ARG A 4 34.51 -22.53 35.92
CA ARG A 4 33.68 -23.70 35.62
C ARG A 4 33.50 -23.74 34.09
N VAL A 5 34.23 -24.63 33.42
CA VAL A 5 34.05 -24.88 31.99
C VAL A 5 32.70 -25.58 31.86
N LEU A 6 31.71 -24.87 31.34
CA LEU A 6 30.39 -25.43 31.06
C LEU A 6 30.52 -26.49 29.98
N ASP A 7 29.89 -27.63 30.18
CA ASP A 7 29.82 -28.72 29.22
C ASP A 7 29.10 -28.22 27.95
N PRO A 8 29.74 -28.25 26.76
CA PRO A 8 29.14 -27.76 25.53
C PRO A 8 27.92 -28.56 25.07
N ASP A 9 27.70 -29.77 25.59
CA ASP A 9 26.52 -30.59 25.27
C ASP A 9 25.29 -30.24 26.14
N VAL A 10 25.45 -29.39 27.15
CA VAL A 10 24.38 -29.00 28.09
C VAL A 10 23.92 -27.57 27.85
N ILE A 11 22.61 -27.39 27.66
CA ILE A 11 21.99 -26.07 27.51
C ILE A 11 22.12 -25.29 28.83
N ASP A 12 22.75 -24.12 28.79
CA ASP A 12 22.70 -23.17 29.90
C ASP A 12 21.36 -22.39 29.85
N PRO A 13 20.47 -22.57 30.85
CA PRO A 13 19.18 -21.90 30.86
C PRO A 13 19.29 -20.39 31.03
N ARG A 14 20.35 -19.86 31.65
CA ARG A 14 20.53 -18.42 31.84
C ARG A 14 20.86 -17.74 30.52
N VAL A 15 21.77 -18.35 29.75
CA VAL A 15 22.12 -17.84 28.40
C VAL A 15 20.92 -17.92 27.48
N THR A 16 20.24 -19.07 27.46
CA THR A 16 19.04 -19.28 26.65
C THR A 16 17.95 -18.26 26.97
N LEU A 17 17.64 -18.08 28.26
CA LEU A 17 16.64 -17.11 28.70
C LEU A 17 17.04 -15.68 28.34
N SER A 18 18.32 -15.32 28.43
CA SER A 18 18.79 -14.00 28.03
C SER A 18 18.56 -13.74 26.54
N VAL A 19 18.91 -14.70 25.68
CA VAL A 19 18.71 -14.58 24.22
C VAL A 19 17.21 -14.52 23.91
N LEU A 20 16.40 -15.41 24.47
CA LEU A 20 14.95 -15.40 24.26
C LEU A 20 14.30 -14.11 24.75
N THR A 21 14.79 -13.53 25.85
CA THR A 21 14.30 -12.25 26.36
C THR A 21 14.66 -11.09 25.44
N ALA A 22 15.88 -11.09 24.86
CA ALA A 22 16.28 -10.10 23.87
C ALA A 22 15.41 -10.19 22.61
N VAL A 23 15.24 -11.40 22.06
CA VAL A 23 14.38 -11.65 20.89
C VAL A 23 12.93 -11.27 21.17
N LYS A 24 12.38 -11.60 22.34
CA LYS A 24 11.03 -11.18 22.76
C LYS A 24 10.87 -9.66 22.78
N ARG A 25 11.93 -8.91 23.06
CA ARG A 25 11.95 -7.44 23.05
C ARG A 25 12.21 -6.85 21.65
N GLY A 26 12.33 -7.69 20.63
CA GLY A 26 12.59 -7.28 19.25
C GLY A 26 14.08 -7.14 18.90
N ASP A 27 15.00 -7.50 19.79
CA ASP A 27 16.42 -7.54 19.45
C ASP A 27 16.75 -8.84 18.72
N PHE A 28 16.63 -8.78 17.39
CA PHE A 28 16.99 -9.90 16.51
C PHE A 28 18.48 -9.95 16.15
N SER A 29 19.34 -9.18 16.84
CA SER A 29 20.80 -9.31 16.73
C SER A 29 21.38 -10.34 17.72
N ALA A 30 20.62 -10.68 18.78
CA ALA A 30 21.01 -11.68 19.76
C ALA A 30 21.21 -13.07 19.14
N ARG A 31 22.21 -13.82 19.62
CA ARG A 31 22.53 -15.17 19.11
C ARG A 31 22.80 -16.14 20.26
N MET A 32 22.34 -17.37 20.08
CA MET A 32 22.75 -18.51 20.88
C MET A 32 24.23 -18.83 20.63
N PRO A 33 24.98 -19.33 21.63
CA PRO A 33 26.40 -19.65 21.49
C PRO A 33 26.66 -20.72 20.42
N ALA A 34 27.68 -20.51 19.59
CA ALA A 34 28.08 -21.45 18.53
C ALA A 34 28.97 -22.60 19.03
N ASN A 35 29.49 -22.51 20.26
CA ASN A 35 30.37 -23.52 20.85
C ASN A 35 29.61 -24.67 21.53
N TRP A 36 28.28 -24.65 21.54
CA TRP A 36 27.47 -25.77 22.01
C TRP A 36 27.45 -26.89 20.97
N THR A 37 27.49 -28.13 21.44
CA THR A 37 27.57 -29.34 20.62
C THR A 37 26.40 -30.27 20.89
N GLY A 38 26.31 -31.36 20.13
CA GLY A 38 25.25 -32.36 20.28
C GLY A 38 23.84 -31.77 20.15
N SER A 39 22.95 -32.14 21.06
CA SER A 39 21.57 -31.63 21.08
C SER A 39 21.49 -30.15 21.44
N ALA A 40 22.35 -29.65 22.33
CA ALA A 40 22.39 -28.23 22.70
C ALA A 40 22.80 -27.37 21.48
N GLY A 41 23.78 -27.82 20.71
CA GLY A 41 24.19 -27.18 19.46
C GLY A 41 23.07 -27.10 18.42
N ARG A 42 22.30 -28.19 18.23
CA ARG A 42 21.13 -28.20 17.32
C ARG A 42 20.04 -27.22 17.76
N VAL A 43 19.74 -27.15 19.07
CA VAL A 43 18.78 -26.17 19.59
C VAL A 43 19.29 -24.75 19.36
N ALA A 44 20.58 -24.50 19.60
CA ALA A 44 21.20 -23.20 19.36
C ALA A 44 21.15 -22.79 17.88
N SER A 45 21.47 -23.70 16.95
CA SER A 45 21.42 -23.42 15.51
C SER A 45 19.99 -23.14 15.03
N THR A 46 19.01 -23.97 15.40
CA THR A 46 17.61 -23.75 15.04
C THR A 46 17.06 -22.45 15.62
N LEU A 47 17.38 -22.12 16.87
CA LEU A 47 16.98 -20.82 17.43
C LEU A 47 17.63 -19.66 16.68
N ASN A 48 18.92 -19.75 16.33
CA ASN A 48 19.59 -18.72 15.55
C ASN A 48 18.96 -18.54 14.16
N GLU A 49 18.57 -19.62 13.48
CA GLU A 49 17.85 -19.59 12.20
C GLU A 49 16.50 -18.87 12.32
N ILE A 50 15.74 -19.12 13.40
CA ILE A 50 14.47 -18.42 13.70
C ILE A 50 14.72 -16.93 13.91
N VAL A 51 15.73 -16.57 14.71
CA VAL A 51 16.08 -15.16 14.96
C VAL A 51 16.49 -14.47 13.67
N GLU A 52 17.27 -15.14 12.82
CA GLU A 52 17.67 -14.60 11.52
C GLU A 52 16.47 -14.40 10.59
N ALA A 53 15.51 -15.33 10.59
CA ALA A 53 14.27 -15.18 9.83
C ALA A 53 13.47 -13.95 10.29
N ASN A 54 13.34 -13.73 11.60
CA ASN A 54 12.68 -12.55 12.15
C ASN A 54 13.41 -11.25 11.75
N GLN A 55 14.75 -11.26 11.80
CA GLN A 55 15.56 -10.11 11.38
C GLN A 55 15.39 -9.79 9.89
N ARG A 56 15.26 -10.82 9.03
CA ARG A 56 14.97 -10.63 7.60
C ARG A 56 13.60 -10.01 7.39
N LEU A 57 12.56 -10.52 8.07
CA LEU A 57 11.21 -9.96 7.96
C LEU A 57 11.17 -8.49 8.38
N GLU A 58 11.78 -8.16 9.53
CA GLU A 58 11.83 -6.78 10.03
C GLU A 58 12.40 -5.82 8.97
N ARG A 59 13.54 -6.21 8.35
CA ARG A 59 14.17 -5.41 7.30
C ARG A 59 13.27 -5.25 6.08
N GLU A 60 12.59 -6.31 5.64
CA GLU A 60 11.69 -6.22 4.48
C GLU A 60 10.46 -5.35 4.77
N VAL A 61 9.86 -5.46 5.96
CA VAL A 61 8.73 -4.59 6.35
C VAL A 61 9.17 -3.12 6.41
N GLN A 62 10.34 -2.81 6.98
CA GLN A 62 10.86 -1.44 6.99
C GLN A 62 11.16 -0.92 5.58
N ARG A 63 11.72 -1.77 4.71
CA ARG A 63 11.99 -1.43 3.31
C ARG A 63 10.70 -1.15 2.55
N LEU A 64 9.69 -2.01 2.69
CA LEU A 64 8.36 -1.83 2.10
C LEU A 64 7.71 -0.53 2.58
N SER A 65 7.74 -0.28 3.89
CA SER A 65 7.22 0.96 4.49
C SER A 65 7.88 2.20 3.89
N LYS A 66 9.21 2.20 3.70
CA LYS A 66 9.92 3.32 3.07
C LYS A 66 9.49 3.52 1.61
N ARG A 67 9.43 2.45 0.83
CA ARG A 67 9.11 2.52 -0.61
C ARG A 67 7.69 3.00 -0.86
N VAL A 68 6.71 2.42 -0.16
CA VAL A 68 5.30 2.81 -0.30
C VAL A 68 5.05 4.18 0.33
N GLY A 69 5.52 4.38 1.57
CA GLY A 69 5.18 5.57 2.35
C GLY A 69 5.96 6.84 2.01
N LYS A 70 7.22 6.74 1.54
CA LYS A 70 8.05 7.91 1.24
C LYS A 70 8.32 8.11 -0.24
N GLU A 71 8.39 7.03 -1.01
CA GLU A 71 8.78 7.10 -2.42
C GLU A 71 7.57 6.95 -3.36
N GLY A 72 6.38 6.66 -2.82
CA GLY A 72 5.16 6.42 -3.61
C GLY A 72 5.27 5.20 -4.54
N GLN A 73 6.26 4.34 -4.33
CA GLN A 73 6.53 3.19 -5.18
C GLN A 73 5.69 2.00 -4.74
N MET A 74 4.59 1.77 -5.45
CA MET A 74 3.60 0.75 -5.10
C MET A 74 3.88 -0.58 -5.82
N LYS A 75 5.15 -1.00 -5.82
CA LYS A 75 5.60 -2.26 -6.44
C LYS A 75 5.77 -3.32 -5.36
N ARG A 76 5.23 -4.52 -5.60
CA ARG A 76 5.38 -5.71 -4.74
C ARG A 76 6.84 -5.90 -4.30
N ALA A 77 7.05 -6.29 -3.04
CA ALA A 77 8.36 -6.76 -2.61
C ALA A 77 8.63 -8.17 -3.17
N PRO A 78 9.88 -8.46 -3.55
CA PRO A 78 10.26 -9.84 -3.84
C PRO A 78 10.09 -10.67 -2.58
N ILE A 79 9.36 -11.77 -2.70
CA ILE A 79 9.37 -12.84 -1.71
C ILE A 79 10.68 -13.58 -1.97
N GLY A 80 11.72 -13.30 -1.17
CA GLY A 80 12.99 -14.01 -1.27
C GLY A 80 12.85 -15.48 -0.81
N ASP A 81 13.88 -16.03 -0.17
CA ASP A 81 13.85 -17.38 0.40
C ASP A 81 12.93 -17.52 1.65
N ALA A 82 11.94 -16.64 1.81
CA ALA A 82 10.95 -16.77 2.86
C ALA A 82 10.05 -17.97 2.55
N GLY A 83 10.20 -19.05 3.31
CA GLY A 83 9.35 -20.25 3.22
C GLY A 83 8.19 -20.22 4.21
N GLY A 84 7.13 -20.98 3.91
CA GLY A 84 6.02 -21.24 4.83
C GLY A 84 5.18 -19.99 5.17
N ALA A 85 4.77 -19.86 6.43
CA ALA A 85 3.89 -18.78 6.90
C ALA A 85 4.46 -17.37 6.66
N TRP A 86 5.79 -17.24 6.54
CA TRP A 86 6.45 -15.98 6.26
C TRP A 86 6.22 -15.50 4.82
N ALA A 87 6.21 -16.40 3.85
CA ALA A 87 5.86 -16.10 2.46
C ALA A 87 4.43 -15.56 2.40
N ALA A 88 3.49 -16.31 3.01
CA ALA A 88 2.09 -15.91 3.10
C ALA A 88 1.88 -14.55 3.78
N THR A 89 2.67 -14.22 4.80
CA THR A 89 2.61 -12.90 5.45
C THR A 89 3.06 -11.78 4.51
N LEU A 90 4.17 -11.98 3.78
CA LEU A 90 4.65 -10.99 2.81
C LEU A 90 3.69 -10.84 1.63
N ASP A 91 3.07 -11.93 1.19
CA ASP A 91 2.02 -11.89 0.17
C ASP A 91 0.81 -11.08 0.63
N ALA A 92 0.29 -11.35 1.82
CA ALA A 92 -0.82 -10.58 2.36
C ALA A 92 -0.51 -9.08 2.49
N ILE A 93 0.74 -8.71 2.84
CA ILE A 93 1.19 -7.31 2.86
C ILE A 93 1.22 -6.74 1.44
N ASN A 94 1.76 -7.48 0.47
CA ASN A 94 1.82 -7.05 -0.93
C ASN A 94 0.42 -6.84 -1.52
N ASP A 95 -0.52 -7.74 -1.23
CA ASP A 95 -1.90 -7.67 -1.69
C ASP A 95 -2.60 -6.45 -1.05
N LEU A 96 -2.40 -6.22 0.25
CA LEU A 96 -2.91 -5.02 0.91
C LEU A 96 -2.36 -3.74 0.29
N ILE A 97 -1.05 -3.70 -0.02
CA ILE A 97 -0.45 -2.55 -0.72
C ILE A 97 -1.18 -2.36 -2.05
N GLU A 98 -1.31 -3.41 -2.85
CA GLU A 98 -1.94 -3.36 -4.16
C GLU A 98 -3.39 -2.88 -4.12
N ASP A 99 -4.20 -3.41 -3.20
CA ASP A 99 -5.60 -3.04 -2.99
C ASP A 99 -5.77 -1.57 -2.60
N LEU A 100 -4.87 -1.03 -1.77
CA LEU A 100 -4.86 0.38 -1.39
C LEU A 100 -4.30 1.29 -2.50
N SER A 101 -3.46 0.73 -3.37
CA SER A 101 -2.72 1.48 -4.39
C SER A 101 -3.53 1.72 -5.65
N ARG A 102 -4.23 0.68 -6.13
CA ARG A 102 -4.95 0.68 -7.40
C ARG A 102 -5.94 1.84 -7.53
N PRO A 103 -6.84 2.11 -6.54
CA PRO A 103 -7.78 3.23 -6.65
C PRO A 103 -7.09 4.60 -6.76
N ASN A 104 -5.96 4.78 -6.08
CA ASN A 104 -5.19 6.02 -6.14
C ASN A 104 -4.53 6.23 -7.51
N VAL A 105 -4.00 5.16 -8.11
CA VAL A 105 -3.43 5.21 -9.46
C VAL A 105 -4.50 5.54 -10.50
N GLU A 106 -5.66 4.90 -10.42
CA GLU A 106 -6.80 5.16 -11.29
C GLU A 106 -7.33 6.59 -11.15
N MET A 107 -7.44 7.10 -9.92
CA MET A 107 -7.83 8.49 -9.70
C MET A 107 -6.84 9.46 -10.34
N GLY A 108 -5.54 9.21 -10.18
CA GLY A 108 -4.51 10.00 -10.84
C GLY A 108 -4.61 9.94 -12.38
N ARG A 109 -4.98 8.79 -12.96
CA ARG A 109 -5.19 8.64 -14.40
C ARG A 109 -6.37 9.49 -14.88
N VAL A 110 -7.50 9.43 -14.19
CA VAL A 110 -8.70 10.22 -14.51
C VAL A 110 -8.41 11.72 -14.38
N ILE A 111 -7.76 12.16 -13.30
CA ILE A 111 -7.41 13.57 -13.12
C ILE A 111 -6.49 14.07 -14.24
N ARG A 112 -5.49 13.27 -14.65
CA ARG A 112 -4.62 13.64 -15.78
C ARG A 112 -5.38 13.73 -17.10
N ALA A 113 -6.32 12.82 -17.36
CA ALA A 113 -7.18 12.86 -18.55
C ALA A 113 -8.03 14.15 -18.58
N VAL A 114 -8.68 14.46 -17.45
CA VAL A 114 -9.45 15.70 -17.28
C VAL A 114 -8.59 16.94 -17.51
N ALA A 115 -7.35 16.94 -16.99
CA ALA A 115 -6.43 18.08 -17.14
C ALA A 115 -6.04 18.37 -18.60
N VAL A 116 -6.10 17.36 -19.49
CA VAL A 116 -5.87 17.54 -20.93
C VAL A 116 -7.19 17.64 -21.73
N GLY A 117 -8.32 17.81 -21.05
CA GLY A 117 -9.65 17.96 -21.66
C GLY A 117 -10.32 16.66 -22.07
N ASP A 118 -9.71 15.49 -21.80
CA ASP A 118 -10.36 14.20 -22.02
C ASP A 118 -11.29 13.88 -20.85
N LEU A 119 -12.53 14.34 -20.98
CA LEU A 119 -13.56 14.05 -20.01
C LEU A 119 -14.18 12.67 -20.22
N SER A 120 -13.79 11.85 -21.21
CA SER A 120 -14.39 10.52 -21.44
C SER A 120 -14.00 9.49 -20.37
N GLN A 121 -12.90 9.73 -19.66
CA GLN A 121 -12.34 8.82 -18.66
C GLN A 121 -13.06 8.94 -17.31
N THR A 122 -13.39 7.80 -16.71
CA THR A 122 -14.01 7.71 -15.39
C THR A 122 -13.28 6.68 -14.52
N MET A 123 -13.53 6.74 -13.20
CA MET A 123 -13.11 5.74 -12.24
C MET A 123 -13.87 4.43 -12.46
N PRO A 124 -13.19 3.28 -12.54
CA PRO A 124 -13.86 1.99 -12.54
C PRO A 124 -14.58 1.77 -11.20
N LEU A 125 -15.79 1.21 -11.24
CA LEU A 125 -16.53 0.81 -10.04
C LEU A 125 -16.35 -0.67 -9.69
N GLU A 126 -15.64 -1.40 -10.55
CA GLU A 126 -15.34 -2.81 -10.45
C GLU A 126 -13.91 -3.04 -10.95
N THR A 127 -13.16 -3.89 -10.24
CA THR A 127 -11.78 -4.24 -10.57
C THR A 127 -11.64 -5.74 -10.43
N ASP A 128 -11.10 -6.41 -11.46
CA ASP A 128 -10.88 -7.87 -11.49
C ASP A 128 -12.12 -8.69 -11.08
N GLY A 129 -13.31 -8.31 -11.55
CA GLY A 129 -14.56 -9.01 -11.22
C GLY A 129 -15.16 -8.65 -9.86
N HIS A 130 -14.52 -7.74 -9.11
CA HIS A 130 -14.93 -7.36 -7.76
C HIS A 130 -15.35 -5.89 -7.72
N ARG A 131 -16.59 -5.65 -7.31
CA ARG A 131 -17.09 -4.30 -7.15
C ARG A 131 -16.35 -3.58 -6.04
N LEU A 132 -15.96 -2.33 -6.26
CA LEU A 132 -15.41 -1.47 -5.21
C LEU A 132 -16.42 -1.35 -4.07
N GLN A 133 -15.92 -1.26 -2.84
CA GLN A 133 -16.75 -1.18 -1.64
C GLN A 133 -16.29 -0.04 -0.72
N GLY A 134 -17.18 0.35 0.19
CA GLY A 134 -16.94 1.36 1.22
C GLY A 134 -16.35 2.65 0.66
N ARG A 135 -15.32 3.17 1.33
CA ARG A 135 -14.70 4.46 0.99
C ARG A 135 -14.14 4.52 -0.43
N PHE A 136 -13.65 3.40 -0.99
CA PHE A 136 -13.16 3.40 -2.37
C PHE A 136 -14.28 3.57 -3.38
N LEU A 137 -15.41 2.89 -3.18
CA LEU A 137 -16.59 3.08 -4.02
C LEU A 137 -17.13 4.50 -3.94
N ASP A 138 -17.22 5.05 -2.73
CA ASP A 138 -17.72 6.40 -2.52
C ASP A 138 -16.82 7.43 -3.20
N THR A 139 -15.49 7.29 -3.06
CA THR A 139 -14.52 8.16 -3.73
C THR A 139 -14.63 8.05 -5.25
N ALA A 140 -14.71 6.84 -5.79
CA ALA A 140 -14.86 6.62 -7.23
C ALA A 140 -16.14 7.27 -7.79
N LYS A 141 -17.26 7.14 -7.08
CA LYS A 141 -18.52 7.81 -7.43
C LYS A 141 -18.39 9.33 -7.38
N THR A 142 -17.80 9.88 -6.33
CA THR A 142 -17.58 11.34 -6.23
C THR A 142 -16.74 11.86 -7.38
N VAL A 143 -15.64 11.19 -7.73
CA VAL A 143 -14.81 11.56 -8.87
C VAL A 143 -15.60 11.48 -10.18
N ASN A 144 -16.40 10.43 -10.38
CA ASN A 144 -17.23 10.30 -11.58
C ASN A 144 -18.28 11.41 -11.68
N THR A 145 -18.94 11.76 -10.57
CA THR A 145 -19.85 12.90 -10.52
C THR A 145 -19.16 14.21 -10.92
N LEU A 146 -17.92 14.45 -10.43
CA LEU A 146 -17.14 15.63 -10.83
C LEU A 146 -16.85 15.63 -12.34
N VAL A 147 -16.45 14.49 -12.91
CA VAL A 147 -16.22 14.36 -14.36
C VAL A 147 -17.50 14.66 -15.15
N ASP A 148 -18.64 14.12 -14.71
CA ASP A 148 -19.92 14.34 -15.38
C ASP A 148 -20.37 15.81 -15.30
N GLN A 149 -20.16 16.47 -14.16
CA GLN A 149 -20.41 17.90 -14.02
C GLN A 149 -19.55 18.74 -14.98
N LEU A 150 -18.27 18.41 -15.14
CA LEU A 150 -17.38 19.07 -16.11
C LEU A 150 -17.83 18.83 -17.55
N ARG A 151 -18.34 17.64 -17.88
CA ARG A 151 -18.88 17.34 -19.23
C ARG A 151 -20.08 18.24 -19.54
N LEU A 152 -21.02 18.34 -18.60
CA LEU A 152 -22.21 19.18 -18.76
C LEU A 152 -21.83 20.66 -18.93
N PHE A 153 -20.90 21.14 -18.13
CA PHE A 153 -20.39 22.51 -18.25
C PHE A 153 -19.75 22.76 -19.63
N THR A 154 -18.91 21.83 -20.09
CA THR A 154 -18.24 21.94 -21.40
C THR A 154 -19.26 21.96 -22.55
N SER A 155 -20.32 21.15 -22.47
CA SER A 155 -21.39 21.17 -23.47
C SER A 155 -22.16 22.49 -23.47
N GLU A 156 -22.46 23.05 -22.30
CA GLU A 156 -23.18 24.33 -22.19
C GLU A 156 -22.33 25.50 -22.69
N VAL A 157 -21.05 25.56 -22.33
CA VAL A 157 -20.13 26.58 -22.85
C VAL A 157 -20.02 26.50 -24.37
N THR A 158 -19.94 25.29 -24.93
CA THR A 158 -19.89 25.10 -26.39
C THR A 158 -21.18 25.54 -27.08
N ARG A 159 -22.35 25.25 -26.46
CA ARG A 159 -23.67 25.69 -26.96
C ARG A 159 -23.76 27.22 -26.96
N VAL A 160 -23.47 27.86 -25.82
CA VAL A 160 -23.54 29.33 -25.67
C VAL A 160 -22.56 30.01 -26.63
N ALA A 161 -21.33 29.51 -26.77
CA ALA A 161 -20.36 30.05 -27.71
C ALA A 161 -20.87 29.99 -29.17
N ARG A 162 -21.58 28.92 -29.55
CA ARG A 162 -22.20 28.80 -30.86
C ARG A 162 -23.37 29.77 -31.05
N GLU A 163 -24.27 29.88 -30.08
CA GLU A 163 -25.43 30.79 -30.14
C GLU A 163 -25.01 32.27 -30.25
N VAL A 164 -24.01 32.67 -29.45
CA VAL A 164 -23.49 34.03 -29.46
C VAL A 164 -22.66 34.30 -30.72
N GLY A 165 -21.75 33.39 -31.07
CA GLY A 165 -20.77 33.62 -32.14
C GLY A 165 -21.29 33.37 -33.55
N THR A 166 -22.16 32.36 -33.74
CA THR A 166 -22.63 31.95 -35.09
C THR A 166 -24.09 32.31 -35.33
N GLU A 167 -24.94 32.34 -34.30
CA GLU A 167 -26.37 32.64 -34.45
C GLU A 167 -26.71 34.10 -34.10
N GLY A 168 -25.75 34.87 -33.60
CA GLY A 168 -25.93 36.29 -33.26
C GLY A 168 -26.90 36.55 -32.10
N LYS A 169 -27.24 35.52 -31.31
CA LYS A 169 -28.10 35.63 -30.13
C LYS A 169 -27.28 36.15 -28.96
N LEU A 170 -27.39 37.45 -28.68
CA LEU A 170 -26.73 38.09 -27.54
C LEU A 170 -27.51 37.83 -26.24
N GLY A 171 -26.80 37.45 -25.18
CA GLY A 171 -27.36 37.27 -23.83
C GLY A 171 -27.68 35.83 -23.41
N GLY A 172 -27.22 34.81 -24.16
CA GLY A 172 -27.37 33.41 -23.74
C GLY A 172 -26.60 33.12 -22.45
N GLN A 173 -27.31 32.75 -21.38
CA GLN A 173 -26.71 32.25 -20.15
C GLN A 173 -26.56 30.72 -20.23
N ALA A 174 -25.50 30.20 -19.63
CA ALA A 174 -25.38 28.76 -19.40
C ALA A 174 -26.36 28.37 -18.29
N GLU A 175 -27.07 27.27 -18.45
CA GLU A 175 -27.90 26.72 -17.36
C GLU A 175 -27.53 25.25 -17.17
N VAL A 176 -26.61 25.00 -16.24
CA VAL A 176 -26.19 23.63 -15.93
C VAL A 176 -27.12 23.06 -14.85
N LYS A 177 -27.92 22.05 -15.20
CA LYS A 177 -28.81 21.38 -14.24
C LYS A 177 -28.02 20.42 -13.33
N GLY A 178 -28.31 20.45 -12.03
CA GLY A 178 -27.76 19.49 -11.06
C GLY A 178 -26.38 19.83 -10.50
N VAL A 179 -25.88 21.06 -10.71
CA VAL A 179 -24.65 21.56 -10.08
C VAL A 179 -24.96 22.45 -8.87
N ALA A 180 -24.01 22.55 -7.95
CA ALA A 180 -24.11 23.33 -6.72
C ALA A 180 -22.86 24.18 -6.49
N GLY A 181 -22.95 25.18 -5.60
CA GLY A 181 -21.83 26.11 -5.33
C GLY A 181 -21.55 27.02 -6.52
N VAL A 182 -20.29 27.39 -6.72
CA VAL A 182 -19.84 28.33 -7.78
C VAL A 182 -20.35 27.93 -9.16
N TRP A 183 -20.54 26.63 -9.42
CA TRP A 183 -21.05 26.10 -10.68
C TRP A 183 -22.48 26.51 -11.02
N LYS A 184 -23.29 26.86 -10.03
CA LYS A 184 -24.67 27.31 -10.23
C LYS A 184 -24.74 28.77 -10.69
N ASP A 185 -23.73 29.56 -10.34
CA ASP A 185 -23.70 31.00 -10.54
C ASP A 185 -22.97 31.41 -11.83
N LEU A 186 -22.51 30.42 -12.63
CA LEU A 186 -21.81 30.57 -13.91
C LEU A 186 -22.74 30.29 -15.10
#